data_AF-J4C4A9-F1
#
_entry.id   AF-J4C4A9-F1
#
_cell.length_a   1.000
_cell.length_b   1.000
_cell.length_c   1.000
_cell.angle_alpha   90.00
_cell.angle_beta   90.00
_cell.angle_gamma   90.00
#
_symmetry.space_group_name_H-M   'P 1'
#
loop_
_entity.id
_entity.type
_entity.pdbx_description
1 polymer ?
#
loop_
_entity_poly.entity_id
_entity_poly.type
_entity_poly.pdbx_seq_one_letter_code
_entity_poly.pdbx_strand_id
1 'polypeptide(L)'
;MANPSQFLKIDQFFKKDHPKRNLSIRIFYIKSSFALILGLLLGIFKVNGAVGFMVFLSVQYMIGRIYCSQFNVPDYMLDNLEVFTEHILPSFGLFLVFWTVTYTLSYPNQ
;
A
#
# COMPACT_ATOMS: atom_id res chain seq x y z
N MET A 1 27.43 24.80 -28.22
CA MET A 1 26.06 25.36 -28.24
C MET A 1 25.09 24.18 -28.29
N ALA A 2 24.38 23.91 -27.19
CA ALA A 2 23.45 22.79 -27.13
C ALA A 2 22.20 23.10 -27.98
N ASN A 3 21.75 22.11 -28.77
CA ASN A 3 20.63 22.25 -29.69
C ASN A 3 19.29 22.30 -28.90
N PRO A 4 18.47 23.36 -29.04
CA PRO A 4 17.23 23.54 -28.27
C PRO A 4 16.19 22.43 -28.47
N SER A 5 16.28 21.66 -29.56
CA SER A 5 15.41 20.50 -29.80
C SER A 5 15.69 19.31 -28.89
N GLN A 6 16.92 19.16 -28.37
CA GLN A 6 17.23 18.10 -27.42
C GLN A 6 16.68 18.39 -26.03
N PHE A 7 16.70 19.66 -25.58
CA PHE A 7 16.10 20.06 -24.31
C PHE A 7 14.58 19.81 -24.29
N LEU A 8 13.88 20.12 -25.40
CA LEU A 8 12.45 19.89 -25.52
C LEU A 8 12.06 18.40 -25.46
N LYS A 9 12.92 17.52 -26.00
CA LYS A 9 12.74 16.05 -25.89
C LYS A 9 13.01 15.55 -24.48
N ILE A 10 14.01 16.10 -23.80
CA ILE A 10 14.35 15.74 -22.41
C ILE A 10 13.22 16.15 -21.47
N ASP A 11 12.68 17.37 -21.60
CA ASP A 11 11.52 17.82 -20.82
C ASP A 11 10.27 17.00 -21.11
N GLN A 12 10.03 16.59 -22.36
CA GLN A 12 8.93 15.68 -22.68
C GLN A 12 9.16 14.25 -22.14
N PHE A 13 10.40 13.79 -22.03
CA PHE A 13 10.73 12.51 -21.39
C PHE A 13 10.50 12.59 -19.87
N PHE A 14 10.98 13.65 -19.21
CA PHE A 14 10.79 13.89 -17.78
C PHE A 14 9.34 14.23 -17.40
N LYS A 15 8.55 14.81 -18.32
CA LYS A 15 7.11 15.07 -18.10
C LYS A 15 6.24 13.85 -18.38
N LYS A 16 6.76 12.85 -19.10
CA LYS A 16 6.11 11.55 -19.30
C LYS A 16 6.30 10.60 -18.11
N ASP A 17 7.19 10.99 -17.19
CA ASP A 17 7.38 10.39 -15.87
C ASP A 17 6.43 11.03 -14.84
N HIS A 18 5.48 10.37 -14.17
CA HIS A 18 4.92 9.03 -14.28
C HIS A 18 3.53 9.07 -13.63
N PRO A 19 2.40 9.03 -14.37
CA PRO A 19 1.08 8.85 -13.75
C PRO A 19 1.04 7.60 -12.85
N LYS A 20 1.84 6.57 -13.20
CA LYS A 20 2.09 5.37 -12.39
C LYS A 20 2.65 5.68 -11.00
N ARG A 21 3.67 6.56 -10.88
CA ARG A 21 4.29 6.89 -9.58
C ARG A 21 3.30 7.59 -8.64
N ASN A 22 2.50 8.52 -9.17
CA ASN A 22 1.46 9.19 -8.38
C ASN A 22 0.37 8.20 -7.92
N LEU A 23 0.04 7.22 -8.77
CA LEU A 23 -0.89 6.14 -8.44
C LEU A 23 -0.31 5.24 -7.33
N SER A 24 0.93 4.74 -7.48
CA SER A 24 1.61 3.91 -6.48
C SER A 24 1.71 4.62 -5.13
N ILE A 25 2.06 5.91 -5.11
CA ILE A 25 2.11 6.69 -3.86
C ILE A 25 0.73 6.74 -3.19
N ARG A 26 -0.35 6.98 -3.95
CA ARG A 26 -1.71 6.96 -3.37
C ARG A 26 -2.08 5.59 -2.83
N ILE A 27 -1.81 4.52 -3.57
CA ILE A 27 -2.06 3.14 -3.14
C ILE A 27 -1.29 2.85 -1.85
N PHE A 28 -0.02 3.26 -1.78
CA PHE A 28 0.83 3.11 -0.61
C PHE A 28 0.22 3.78 0.63
N TYR A 29 -0.21 5.04 0.52
CA TYR A 29 -0.83 5.74 1.64
C TYR A 29 -2.13 5.08 2.09
N ILE A 30 -2.98 4.65 1.16
CA ILE A 30 -4.23 3.96 1.48
C ILE A 30 -3.94 2.63 2.18
N LYS A 31 -3.16 1.73 1.56
CA LYS A 31 -2.83 0.43 2.13
C LYS A 31 -2.16 0.53 3.50
N SER A 32 -1.23 1.48 3.67
CA SER A 32 -0.51 1.68 4.92
C SER A 32 -1.40 2.26 6.02
N SER A 33 -2.31 3.19 5.68
CA SER A 33 -3.28 3.73 6.64
C SER A 33 -4.23 2.65 7.15
N PHE A 34 -4.75 1.81 6.24
CA PHE A 34 -5.58 0.68 6.62
C PHE A 34 -4.81 -0.36 7.44
N ALA A 35 -3.57 -0.67 7.06
CA ALA A 35 -2.71 -1.58 7.83
C ALA A 35 -2.50 -1.10 9.28
N LEU A 36 -2.30 0.21 9.46
CA LEU A 36 -2.14 0.84 10.76
C LEU A 36 -3.43 0.71 11.60
N ILE A 37 -4.57 1.10 11.04
CA ILE A 37 -5.88 1.00 11.70
C ILE A 37 -6.17 -0.46 12.08
N LEU A 38 -5.90 -1.39 11.16
CA LEU A 38 -6.13 -2.81 11.40
C LEU A 38 -5.25 -3.35 12.53
N GLY A 39 -3.97 -2.96 12.56
CA GLY A 39 -3.04 -3.35 13.62
C GLY A 39 -3.49 -2.86 15.00
N LEU A 40 -3.94 -1.60 15.08
CA LEU A 40 -4.51 -1.04 16.31
C LEU A 40 -5.75 -1.80 16.76
N LEU A 41 -6.72 -2.01 15.86
CA LEU A 41 -7.97 -2.71 16.19
C LEU A 41 -7.70 -4.15 16.63
N LEU A 42 -6.94 -4.93 15.85
CA LEU A 42 -6.62 -6.32 16.15
C LEU A 42 -5.80 -6.45 17.46
N GLY A 43 -4.95 -5.47 17.76
CA GLY A 43 -4.18 -5.42 19.00
C GLY A 43 -5.08 -5.20 20.23
N ILE A 44 -6.02 -4.26 20.14
CA ILE A 44 -6.99 -3.97 21.20
C ILE A 44 -7.92 -5.16 21.44
N PHE A 45 -8.41 -5.80 20.37
CA PHE A 45 -9.30 -6.96 20.45
C PHE A 45 -8.59 -8.26 20.86
N LYS A 46 -7.28 -8.21 21.16
CA LYS A 46 -6.50 -9.37 21.60
C LYS A 46 -6.55 -10.54 20.62
N VAL A 47 -6.65 -10.24 19.32
CA VAL A 47 -6.67 -11.28 18.29
C VAL A 47 -5.28 -11.88 18.21
N ASN A 48 -5.19 -13.19 18.40
CA ASN A 48 -3.94 -13.93 18.49
C ASN A 48 -3.77 -14.92 17.32
N GLY A 49 -2.50 -15.20 17.00
CA GLY A 49 -2.12 -16.25 16.06
C GLY A 49 -2.47 -15.94 14.59
N ALA A 50 -2.73 -16.99 13.81
CA ALA A 50 -2.94 -16.91 12.36
C ALA A 50 -4.14 -16.05 11.94
N VAL A 51 -5.09 -15.81 12.85
CA VAL A 51 -6.31 -15.05 12.55
C VAL A 51 -6.00 -13.60 12.18
N GLY A 52 -5.08 -12.94 12.90
CA GLY A 52 -4.69 -11.55 12.57
C GLY A 52 -4.09 -11.43 11.17
N PHE A 53 -3.30 -12.43 10.76
CA PHE A 53 -2.74 -12.51 9.42
C PHE A 53 -3.80 -12.74 8.35
N MET A 54 -4.78 -13.62 8.60
CA MET A 54 -5.88 -13.86 7.66
C MET A 54 -6.73 -12.60 7.46
N VAL A 55 -7.01 -11.85 8.53
CA VAL A 55 -7.77 -10.58 8.42
C VAL A 55 -6.95 -9.55 7.65
N PHE A 56 -5.65 -9.40 7.94
CA PHE A 56 -4.77 -8.50 7.20
C PHE A 56 -4.75 -8.80 5.71
N LEU A 57 -4.51 -10.06 5.32
CA LEU A 57 -4.46 -10.45 3.92
C LEU A 57 -5.81 -10.24 3.21
N SER A 58 -6.92 -10.56 3.87
CA SER A 58 -8.27 -10.35 3.33
C SER A 58 -8.56 -8.87 3.08
N VAL A 59 -8.19 -8.00 4.02
CA VAL A 59 -8.38 -6.55 3.88
C VAL A 59 -7.50 -5.97 2.79
N GLN A 60 -6.22 -6.36 2.72
CA GLN A 60 -5.32 -5.92 1.64
C GLN A 60 -5.82 -6.35 0.26
N TYR A 61 -6.37 -7.57 0.15
CA TYR A 61 -7.00 -8.05 -1.08
C TYR A 61 -8.24 -7.23 -1.46
N MET A 62 -9.14 -6.95 -0.51
CA MET A 62 -10.32 -6.13 -0.77
C MET A 62 -9.94 -4.72 -1.21
N ILE A 63 -8.96 -4.08 -0.57
CA ILE A 63 -8.49 -2.74 -0.94
C ILE A 63 -7.94 -2.74 -2.38
N GLY A 64 -7.11 -3.73 -2.74
CA GLY A 64 -6.61 -3.85 -4.10
C GLY A 64 -7.73 -3.98 -5.14
N ARG A 65 -8.73 -4.83 -4.86
CA ARG A 65 -9.90 -5.02 -5.75
C ARG A 65 -10.74 -3.75 -5.89
N ILE A 66 -11.03 -3.06 -4.79
CA ILE A 66 -11.79 -1.80 -4.81
C ILE A 66 -11.03 -0.74 -5.59
N TYR A 67 -9.71 -0.67 -5.41
CA TYR A 67 -8.87 0.31 -6.10
C TYR A 67 -8.87 0.08 -7.62
N CYS A 68 -8.67 -1.16 -8.08
CA CYS A 68 -8.76 -1.51 -9.51
C CYS A 68 -10.14 -1.16 -10.08
N SER A 69 -11.21 -1.47 -9.34
CA SER A 69 -12.59 -1.22 -9.79
C SER A 69 -12.98 0.26 -9.83
N GLN A 70 -12.53 1.08 -8.87
CA GLN A 70 -12.89 2.49 -8.74
C GLN A 70 -12.14 3.38 -9.73
N PHE A 71 -10.85 3.10 -9.94
CA PHE A 71 -9.98 3.95 -10.76
C PHE A 71 -9.90 3.50 -12.23
N ASN A 72 -10.58 2.40 -12.59
CA ASN A 72 -10.59 1.82 -13.94
C ASN A 72 -9.16 1.82 -14.53
N VAL A 73 -8.21 1.37 -13.70
CA VAL A 73 -6.78 1.44 -14.00
C VAL A 73 -6.58 0.57 -15.22
N PRO A 74 -6.18 1.13 -16.38
CA PRO A 74 -6.07 0.33 -17.56
C PRO A 74 -4.89 -0.64 -17.40
N ASP A 75 -5.06 -1.89 -17.82
CA ASP A 75 -4.10 -3.00 -17.56
C ASP A 75 -2.65 -2.68 -18.01
N TYR A 76 -2.45 -1.75 -18.94
CA TYR A 76 -1.11 -1.33 -19.38
C TYR A 76 -0.37 -0.42 -18.36
N MET A 77 -1.08 0.18 -17.40
CA MET A 77 -0.51 1.07 -16.41
C MET A 77 -0.07 0.34 -15.14
N LEU A 78 -0.86 -0.60 -14.63
CA LEU A 78 -0.52 -1.37 -13.44
C LEU A 78 -1.28 -2.69 -13.51
N ASP A 79 -0.55 -3.80 -13.54
CA ASP A 79 -1.18 -5.12 -13.62
C ASP A 79 -1.89 -5.45 -12.30
N ASN A 80 -2.98 -6.22 -12.33
CA ASN A 80 -3.77 -6.52 -11.13
C ASN A 80 -2.95 -7.23 -10.04
N LEU A 81 -1.98 -8.04 -10.44
CA LEU A 81 -1.01 -8.66 -9.52
C LEU A 81 0.05 -7.68 -9.01
N GLU A 82 0.45 -6.72 -9.84
CA GLU A 82 1.38 -5.67 -9.45
C GLU A 82 0.72 -4.77 -8.40
N VAL A 83 -0.54 -4.36 -8.60
CA VAL A 83 -1.34 -3.63 -7.60
C VAL A 83 -1.40 -4.37 -6.26
N PHE A 84 -1.48 -5.70 -6.27
CA PHE A 84 -1.57 -6.50 -5.05
C PHE A 84 -0.23 -6.61 -4.32
N THR A 85 0.82 -6.97 -5.05
CA THR A 85 2.16 -7.20 -4.48
C THR A 85 2.89 -5.90 -4.14
N GLU A 86 2.62 -4.83 -4.88
CA GLU A 86 3.20 -3.52 -4.62
C GLU A 86 2.73 -3.01 -3.26
N HIS A 87 3.70 -2.60 -2.46
CA HIS A 87 3.52 -2.08 -1.10
C HIS A 87 2.96 -3.07 -0.06
N ILE A 88 2.80 -4.36 -0.36
CA ILE A 88 2.32 -5.33 0.64
C ILE A 88 3.31 -5.54 1.78
N LEU A 89 4.61 -5.63 1.48
CA LEU A 89 5.66 -5.75 2.49
C LEU A 89 5.75 -4.55 3.46
N PRO A 90 5.86 -3.29 2.98
CA PRO A 90 5.93 -2.17 3.90
C PRO A 90 4.63 -1.99 4.70
N SER A 91 3.46 -2.21 4.11
CA SER A 91 2.19 -2.20 4.87
C SER A 91 2.11 -3.35 5.88
N PHE A 92 2.65 -4.52 5.56
CA PHE A 92 2.71 -5.66 6.48
C PHE A 92 3.64 -5.42 7.67
N GLY A 93 4.83 -4.86 7.44
CA GLY A 93 5.73 -4.46 8.52
C GLY A 93 5.08 -3.45 9.46
N LEU A 94 4.38 -2.47 8.90
CA LEU A 94 3.68 -1.44 9.68
C LEU A 94 2.51 -2.03 10.49
N PHE A 95 1.73 -2.92 9.88
CA PHE A 95 0.70 -3.70 10.57
C PHE A 95 1.28 -4.50 11.75
N LEU A 96 2.36 -5.26 11.53
CA LEU A 96 2.98 -6.08 12.57
C LEU A 96 3.48 -5.26 13.74
N VAL A 97 4.18 -4.15 13.49
CA VAL A 97 4.69 -3.27 14.54
C VAL A 97 3.54 -2.71 15.37
N PHE A 98 2.50 -2.16 14.73
CA PHE A 98 1.37 -1.61 15.49
C PHE A 98 0.58 -2.69 16.22
N TRP A 99 0.36 -3.84 15.59
CA TRP A 99 -0.36 -4.95 16.20
C TRP A 99 0.37 -5.47 17.45
N THR A 100 1.68 -5.68 17.38
CA THR A 100 2.50 -6.15 18.51
C THR A 100 2.62 -5.11 19.62
N VAL A 101 2.85 -3.83 19.27
CA VAL A 101 2.93 -2.74 20.25
C VAL A 101 1.60 -2.56 20.97
N THR A 102 0.49 -2.52 20.25
CA THR A 102 -0.84 -2.36 20.84
C THR A 102 -1.24 -3.57 21.68
N TYR A 103 -0.93 -4.79 21.22
CA TYR A 103 -1.16 -5.98 22.02
C TYR A 103 -0.39 -5.93 23.35
N THR A 104 0.89 -5.56 23.31
CA THR A 104 1.75 -5.44 24.50
C THR A 104 1.23 -4.35 25.45
N LEU A 105 0.82 -3.21 24.90
CA LEU A 105 0.29 -2.10 25.69
C LEU A 105 -1.07 -2.41 26.33
N SER A 106 -1.96 -3.10 25.60
CA SER A 106 -3.27 -3.50 26.12
C SER A 106 -3.17 -4.62 27.14
N TYR A 107 -2.13 -5.46 27.08
CA TYR A 107 -1.95 -6.61 27.98
C TYR A 107 -0.52 -6.73 28.49
N PRO A 108 -0.06 -5.81 29.35
CA PRO A 108 1.32 -5.78 29.86
C PRO A 108 1.64 -6.91 30.87
N ASN A 109 0.63 -7.64 31.35
CA ASN A 109 0.75 -8.61 32.47
C ASN A 109 0.53 -10.08 32.05
N GLN A 110 0.99 -10.50 30.87
CA GLN A 110 1.11 -11.92 30.52
C GLN A 110 2.56 -12.38 30.49
#